data_AF-A0A961M1S5-F1
#
_entry.id   AF-A0A961M1S5-F1
#
_cell.length_a   1.000
_cell.length_b   1.000
_cell.length_c   1.000
_cell.angle_alpha   90.00
_cell.angle_beta   90.00
_cell.angle_gamma   90.00
#
_symmetry.space_group_name_H-M   'P 1'
#
loop_
_entity.id
_entity.type
_entity.pdbx_description
1 polymer ?
#
loop_
_entity_poly.entity_id
_entity_poly.type
_entity_poly.pdbx_seq_one_letter_code
_entity_poly.pdbx_strand_id
1 'polypeptide(L)'
;MVASGLCFVGVTAGVKYLGPGIPAPQSAFLRYALGLVYVLPVLGLLRRTRLEPKVWRAFAWRGVAHTLAVMLWFYAMTRIPLAEVSAMGYMNPIWISIGAALFLGERLRLRRIVAIGVAIAGALVILRPGLRELNSGHLAMLGTSLFFAFSYLTAKRLSGRVSPVVIVTLLSLSVTIGLAPFALAVWAPVTWVQIATLFGIATFATAGHYMMTYAFAAAPITVTQPVTALQLVWSVALGAAFFGEPVDLWVIVGGTMVVSAVIFIALREQQLRRAAKGGTLSA
;
A
#
# COMPACT_ATOMS: atom_id res chain seq x y z
N MET A 1 7.18 -11.16 2.51
CA MET A 1 5.90 -10.42 2.51
C MET A 1 5.25 -10.38 3.88
N VAL A 2 5.16 -11.50 4.62
CA VAL A 2 4.58 -11.53 5.98
C VAL A 2 5.20 -10.48 6.91
N ALA A 3 6.53 -10.44 6.98
CA ALA A 3 7.24 -9.45 7.79
C ALA A 3 6.92 -7.99 7.39
N SER A 4 6.76 -7.71 6.09
CA SER A 4 6.32 -6.39 5.61
C SER A 4 4.90 -6.06 6.08
N GLY A 5 4.00 -7.04 6.05
CA GLY A 5 2.64 -6.91 6.59
C GLY A 5 2.64 -6.52 8.07
N LEU A 6 3.44 -7.20 8.89
CA LEU A 6 3.59 -6.90 10.33
C LEU A 6 4.13 -5.48 10.55
N CYS A 7 5.14 -5.05 9.78
CA CYS A 7 5.63 -3.68 9.84
C CYS A 7 4.52 -2.67 9.51
N PHE A 8 3.74 -2.90 8.46
CA PHE A 8 2.65 -1.99 8.09
C PHE A 8 1.47 -1.99 9.06
N VAL A 9 1.26 -3.09 9.79
CA VAL A 9 0.33 -3.13 10.92
C VAL A 9 0.81 -2.17 12.02
N GLY A 10 2.10 -2.17 12.36
CA GLY A 10 2.70 -1.20 13.28
C GLY A 10 2.58 0.25 12.81
N VAL A 11 2.82 0.52 11.52
CA VAL A 11 2.60 1.86 10.90
C VAL A 11 1.16 2.31 11.11
N THR A 12 0.23 1.42 10.82
CA THR A 12 -1.20 1.72 10.85
C THR A 12 -1.68 2.02 12.26
N ALA A 13 -1.28 1.21 13.24
CA ALA A 13 -1.55 1.46 14.65
C ALA A 13 -0.96 2.80 15.11
N GLY A 14 0.31 3.08 14.79
CA GLY A 14 0.96 4.33 15.19
C GLY A 14 0.31 5.58 14.58
N VAL A 15 -0.09 5.52 13.31
CA VAL A 15 -0.77 6.65 12.65
C VAL A 15 -2.14 6.87 13.25
N LYS A 16 -2.89 5.81 13.57
CA LYS A 16 -4.19 5.92 14.24
C LYS A 16 -4.04 6.49 15.66
N TYR A 17 -3.02 6.05 16.39
CA TYR A 17 -2.69 6.57 17.73
C TYR A 17 -2.39 8.07 17.75
N LEU A 18 -1.69 8.59 16.73
CA LEU A 18 -1.46 10.04 16.60
C LEU A 18 -2.76 10.83 16.41
N GLY A 19 -3.81 10.19 15.87
CA GLY A 19 -5.12 10.81 15.67
C GLY A 19 -5.06 12.09 14.82
N PRO A 20 -6.02 13.01 15.00
CA PRO A 20 -6.06 14.27 14.26
C PRO A 20 -5.10 15.35 14.81
N GLY A 21 -4.26 15.03 15.79
CA GLY A 21 -3.41 16.01 16.50
C GLY A 21 -2.29 16.63 15.65
N ILE A 22 -2.05 16.10 14.45
CA ILE A 22 -1.14 16.67 13.45
C ILE A 22 -1.88 16.65 12.10
N PRO A 23 -1.87 17.76 11.34
CA PRO A 23 -2.40 17.78 9.98
C PRO A 23 -1.86 16.62 9.15
N ALA A 24 -2.76 15.90 8.45
CA ALA A 24 -2.41 14.67 7.73
C ALA A 24 -1.23 14.82 6.75
N PRO A 25 -1.15 15.87 5.90
CA PRO A 25 0.00 16.08 5.02
C PRO A 25 1.32 16.30 5.78
N GLN A 26 1.27 17.01 6.91
CA GLN A 26 2.43 17.25 7.77
C GLN A 26 2.89 15.97 8.45
N SER A 27 1.97 15.17 9.00
CA SER A 27 2.26 13.87 9.63
C SER A 27 2.91 12.91 8.63
N ALA A 28 2.37 12.83 7.41
CA ALA A 28 2.94 12.07 6.31
C ALA A 28 4.35 12.57 5.95
N PHE A 29 4.54 13.88 5.80
CA PHE A 29 5.84 14.48 5.48
C PHE A 29 6.88 14.16 6.55
N LEU A 30 6.57 14.42 7.82
CA LEU A 30 7.48 14.19 8.95
C LEU A 30 7.89 12.72 9.03
N ARG A 31 6.95 11.78 8.84
CA ARG A 31 7.26 10.35 8.78
C ARG A 31 8.31 10.02 7.71
N TYR A 32 8.18 10.61 6.51
CA TYR A 32 9.13 10.39 5.42
C TYR A 32 10.47 11.10 5.66
N ALA A 33 10.43 12.35 6.13
CA ALA A 33 11.61 13.14 6.45
C ALA A 33 12.46 12.49 7.55
N LEU A 34 11.83 12.03 8.63
CA LEU A 34 12.49 11.28 9.71
C LEU A 34 13.07 9.95 9.20
N GLY A 35 12.38 9.29 8.27
CA GLY A 35 12.87 8.08 7.61
C GLY A 35 14.11 8.28 6.72
N LEU A 36 14.45 9.52 6.35
CA LEU A 36 15.65 9.81 5.58
C LEU A 36 16.95 9.50 6.33
N VAL A 37 16.91 9.36 7.66
CA VAL A 37 18.05 8.82 8.44
C VAL A 37 18.54 7.48 7.87
N TYR A 38 17.62 6.62 7.41
CA TYR A 38 17.96 5.33 6.82
C TYR A 38 18.48 5.42 5.38
N VAL A 39 18.33 6.58 4.73
CA VAL A 39 18.89 6.85 3.39
C VAL A 39 20.35 7.30 3.48
N LEU A 40 20.74 7.99 4.54
CA LEU A 40 22.10 8.52 4.73
C LEU A 40 23.23 7.50 4.45
N PRO A 41 23.23 6.27 5.02
CA PRO A 41 24.30 5.32 4.80
C PRO A 41 24.39 4.79 3.36
N VAL A 42 23.31 4.92 2.58
CA VAL A 42 23.22 4.39 1.21
C VAL A 42 23.35 5.47 0.12
N LEU A 43 23.54 6.74 0.51
CA LEU A 43 23.75 7.85 -0.45
C LEU A 43 24.97 7.62 -1.36
N GLY A 44 26.04 7.04 -0.84
CA GLY A 44 27.23 6.70 -1.63
C GLY A 44 26.93 5.69 -2.74
N LEU A 45 26.08 4.70 -2.46
CA LEU A 45 25.60 3.74 -3.46
C LEU A 45 24.72 4.44 -4.51
N LEU A 46 23.83 5.32 -4.08
CA LEU A 46 22.94 6.05 -4.98
C LEU A 46 23.73 6.91 -5.98
N ARG A 47 24.76 7.64 -5.52
CA ARG A 47 25.62 8.47 -6.38
C ARG A 47 26.35 7.67 -7.46
N ARG A 48 26.70 6.42 -7.18
CA ARG A 48 27.38 5.52 -8.11
C ARG A 48 26.41 4.79 -9.05
N THR A 49 25.12 4.77 -8.72
CA THR A 49 24.11 4.07 -9.52
C THR A 49 23.74 4.90 -10.74
N ARG A 50 24.08 4.40 -11.94
CA ARG A 50 23.65 5.00 -13.20
C ARG A 50 22.30 4.43 -13.61
N LEU A 51 21.28 5.28 -13.67
CA LEU A 51 19.93 4.90 -14.09
C LEU A 51 19.64 5.42 -15.48
N GLU A 52 19.07 4.58 -16.33
CA GLU A 52 18.57 5.00 -17.65
C GLU A 52 17.47 6.07 -17.52
N PRO A 53 17.31 6.97 -18.50
CA PRO A 53 16.26 7.99 -18.48
C PRO A 53 14.85 7.41 -18.29
N LYS A 54 14.56 6.24 -18.88
CA LYS A 54 13.27 5.55 -18.73
C LYS A 54 13.03 5.09 -17.29
N VAL A 55 14.09 4.69 -16.57
CA VAL A 55 14.03 4.26 -15.17
C VAL A 55 13.81 5.47 -14.26
N TRP A 56 14.47 6.60 -14.53
CA TRP A 56 14.22 7.87 -13.84
C TRP A 56 12.78 8.34 -13.97
N ARG A 57 12.21 8.31 -15.17
CA ARG A 57 10.80 8.67 -15.40
C ARG A 57 9.84 7.77 -14.60
N ALA A 58 10.14 6.48 -14.51
CA ALA A 58 9.34 5.55 -13.70
C ALA A 58 9.44 5.88 -12.20
N PHE A 59 10.61 6.26 -11.69
CA PHE A 59 10.76 6.74 -10.31
C PHE A 59 9.98 8.03 -10.05
N ALA A 60 10.03 9.01 -10.96
CA ALA A 60 9.30 10.26 -10.83
C ALA A 60 7.79 10.02 -10.76
N TRP A 61 7.21 9.26 -11.71
CA TRP A 61 5.79 8.95 -11.70
C TRP A 61 5.37 8.14 -10.48
N ARG A 62 6.21 7.19 -10.06
CA ARG A 62 5.98 6.44 -8.81
C ARG A 62 5.98 7.37 -7.60
N GLY A 63 6.90 8.33 -7.54
CA GLY A 63 7.00 9.31 -6.46
C GLY A 63 5.75 10.18 -6.36
N VAL A 64 5.27 10.71 -7.48
CA VAL A 64 4.02 11.49 -7.56
C VAL A 64 2.83 10.65 -7.10
N ALA A 65 2.63 9.47 -7.68
CA ALA A 65 1.52 8.61 -7.30
C ALA A 65 1.58 8.22 -5.82
N HIS A 66 2.76 7.85 -5.30
CA HIS A 66 2.88 7.47 -3.90
C HIS A 66 2.66 8.64 -2.95
N THR A 67 3.12 9.84 -3.31
CA THR A 67 2.85 11.07 -2.56
C THR A 67 1.36 11.30 -2.40
N LEU A 68 0.61 11.27 -3.52
CA LEU A 68 -0.85 11.41 -3.50
C LEU A 68 -1.52 10.31 -2.68
N ALA A 69 -1.08 9.06 -2.86
CA ALA A 69 -1.63 7.91 -2.14
C ALA A 69 -1.48 8.06 -0.61
N VAL A 70 -0.28 8.40 -0.14
CA VAL A 70 0.03 8.58 1.28
C VAL A 70 -0.74 9.77 1.85
N MET A 71 -0.81 10.89 1.13
CA MET A 71 -1.55 12.07 1.58
C MET A 71 -3.03 11.75 1.80
N LEU A 72 -3.67 11.10 0.82
CA LEU A 72 -5.06 10.64 0.93
C LEU A 72 -5.24 9.60 2.03
N TRP A 73 -4.28 8.70 2.22
CA TRP A 73 -4.34 7.64 3.23
C TRP A 73 -4.27 8.19 4.65
N PHE A 74 -3.33 9.11 4.93
CA PHE A 74 -3.25 9.81 6.21
C PHE A 74 -4.51 10.65 6.46
N TYR A 75 -5.06 11.28 5.42
CA TYR A 75 -6.30 12.03 5.52
C TYR A 75 -7.50 11.12 5.87
N ALA A 76 -7.58 9.93 5.29
CA ALA A 76 -8.63 8.97 5.61
C ALA A 76 -8.48 8.33 6.99
N MET A 77 -7.25 8.01 7.41
CA MET A 77 -6.97 7.43 8.74
C MET A 77 -7.49 8.27 9.91
N THR A 78 -7.61 9.59 9.72
CA THR A 78 -8.14 10.52 10.72
C THR A 78 -9.66 10.67 10.69
N ARG A 79 -10.36 10.00 9.75
CA ARG A 79 -11.80 10.22 9.47
C ARG A 79 -12.67 8.98 9.43
N ILE A 80 -12.09 7.82 9.14
CA ILE A 80 -12.83 6.57 9.08
C ILE A 80 -12.18 5.50 9.97
N PRO A 81 -12.94 4.48 10.41
CA PRO A 81 -12.41 3.39 11.22
C PRO A 81 -11.28 2.63 10.52
N LEU A 82 -10.36 2.08 11.30
CA LEU A 82 -9.23 1.31 10.81
C LEU A 82 -9.69 0.08 10.00
N ALA A 83 -10.75 -0.58 10.45
CA ALA A 83 -11.35 -1.70 9.72
C ALA A 83 -11.78 -1.27 8.29
N GLU A 84 -12.39 -0.09 8.14
CA GLU A 84 -12.80 0.44 6.83
C GLU A 84 -11.59 0.82 5.96
N VAL A 85 -10.57 1.48 6.53
CA VAL A 85 -9.34 1.82 5.80
C VAL A 85 -8.70 0.57 5.21
N SER A 86 -8.57 -0.49 6.01
CA SER A 86 -7.96 -1.73 5.56
C SER A 86 -8.82 -2.46 4.55
N ALA A 87 -10.13 -2.57 4.78
CA ALA A 87 -11.05 -3.24 3.88
C ALA A 87 -11.09 -2.57 2.49
N MET A 88 -11.18 -1.25 2.43
CA MET A 88 -11.11 -0.47 1.19
C MET A 88 -9.70 -0.52 0.56
N GLY A 89 -8.66 -0.58 1.38
CA GLY A 89 -7.28 -0.76 0.93
C GLY A 89 -7.07 -2.04 0.10
N TYR A 90 -7.89 -3.07 0.26
CA TYR A 90 -7.85 -4.28 -0.59
C TYR A 90 -8.37 -4.11 -2.00
N MET A 91 -8.84 -2.91 -2.36
CA MET A 91 -9.02 -2.56 -3.76
C MET A 91 -7.67 -2.45 -4.49
N ASN A 92 -6.54 -2.28 -3.77
CA ASN A 92 -5.19 -2.28 -4.34
C ASN A 92 -4.92 -3.48 -5.29
N PRO A 93 -5.06 -4.76 -4.86
CA PRO A 93 -4.95 -5.93 -5.73
C PRO A 93 -5.79 -5.89 -7.01
N ILE A 94 -6.97 -5.26 -6.98
CA ILE A 94 -7.86 -5.12 -8.14
C ILE A 94 -7.20 -4.19 -9.16
N TRP A 95 -6.82 -2.99 -8.71
CA TRP A 95 -6.13 -2.00 -9.53
C TRP A 95 -4.77 -2.51 -10.04
N ILE A 96 -4.07 -3.30 -9.22
CA ILE A 96 -2.83 -3.99 -9.63
C ILE A 96 -3.14 -4.97 -10.77
N SER A 97 -4.20 -5.78 -10.65
CA SER A 97 -4.57 -6.75 -11.68
C SER A 97 -5.00 -6.08 -13.00
N ILE A 98 -5.78 -5.00 -12.90
CA ILE A 98 -6.20 -4.20 -14.05
C ILE A 98 -4.99 -3.51 -14.69
N GLY A 99 -4.14 -2.85 -13.89
CA GLY A 99 -2.95 -2.18 -14.36
C GLY A 99 -1.92 -3.14 -14.96
N ALA A 100 -1.76 -4.34 -14.41
CA ALA A 100 -0.92 -5.38 -15.01
C ALA A 100 -1.44 -5.78 -16.40
N ALA A 101 -2.76 -5.91 -16.59
CA ALA A 101 -3.33 -6.17 -17.90
C ALA A 101 -3.08 -5.04 -18.91
N LEU A 102 -3.33 -3.80 -18.49
CA LEU A 102 -3.20 -2.62 -19.35
C LEU A 102 -1.74 -2.29 -19.71
N PHE A 103 -0.82 -2.36 -18.75
CA PHE A 103 0.56 -1.88 -18.91
C PHE A 103 1.60 -2.98 -19.13
N LEU A 104 1.31 -4.21 -18.72
CA LEU A 104 2.21 -5.36 -18.89
C LEU A 104 1.72 -6.34 -19.96
N GLY A 105 0.56 -6.09 -20.57
CA GLY A 105 0.00 -6.94 -21.63
C GLY A 105 -0.57 -8.26 -21.13
N GLU A 106 -0.84 -8.40 -19.83
CA GLU A 106 -1.45 -9.62 -19.29
C GLU A 106 -2.92 -9.76 -19.75
N ARG A 107 -3.28 -10.91 -20.33
CA ARG A 107 -4.68 -11.18 -20.69
C ARG A 107 -5.53 -11.46 -19.45
N LEU A 108 -6.56 -10.64 -19.22
CA LEU A 108 -7.59 -10.90 -18.20
C LEU A 108 -8.51 -12.03 -18.67
N ARG A 109 -8.40 -13.19 -18.04
CA ARG A 109 -9.34 -14.31 -18.27
C ARG A 109 -10.67 -14.03 -17.56
N LEU A 110 -11.78 -14.54 -18.10
CA LEU A 110 -13.14 -14.36 -17.54
C LEU A 110 -13.20 -14.57 -16.02
N ARG A 111 -12.52 -15.59 -15.50
CA ARG A 111 -12.48 -15.89 -14.06
C ARG A 111 -11.85 -14.77 -13.22
N ARG A 112 -10.85 -14.07 -13.75
CA ARG A 112 -10.23 -12.90 -13.09
C ARG A 112 -11.20 -11.71 -13.13
N ILE A 113 -11.96 -11.54 -14.22
CA ILE A 113 -13.01 -10.52 -14.32
C ILE A 113 -14.11 -10.76 -13.27
N VAL A 114 -14.57 -12.00 -13.12
CA VAL A 114 -15.55 -12.36 -12.09
C VAL A 114 -15.03 -12.07 -10.68
N ALA A 115 -13.77 -12.45 -10.39
CA ALA A 115 -13.16 -12.16 -9.09
C ALA A 115 -13.02 -10.66 -8.83
N ILE A 116 -12.68 -9.86 -9.85
CA ILE A 116 -12.70 -8.39 -9.76
C ILE A 116 -14.12 -7.89 -9.44
N GLY A 117 -15.14 -8.43 -10.09
CA GLY A 117 -16.54 -8.10 -9.81
C GLY A 117 -16.96 -8.39 -8.37
N VAL A 118 -16.57 -9.55 -7.83
CA VAL A 118 -16.81 -9.92 -6.41
C VAL A 118 -16.12 -8.95 -5.46
N ALA A 119 -14.89 -8.56 -5.77
CA ALA A 119 -14.13 -7.62 -4.95
C ALA A 119 -14.74 -6.20 -4.98
N ILE A 120 -15.23 -5.74 -6.14
CA ILE A 120 -15.98 -4.48 -6.25
C ILE A 120 -17.30 -4.56 -5.47
N ALA A 121 -18.03 -5.66 -5.57
CA ALA A 121 -19.24 -5.88 -4.78
C ALA A 121 -18.94 -5.84 -3.27
N GLY A 122 -17.84 -6.47 -2.83
CA GLY A 122 -17.38 -6.39 -1.44
C GLY A 122 -17.09 -4.96 -0.99
N ALA A 123 -16.47 -4.14 -1.83
CA ALA A 123 -16.26 -2.71 -1.55
C ALA A 123 -17.59 -1.94 -1.43
N LEU A 124 -18.60 -2.25 -2.26
CA LEU A 124 -19.94 -1.67 -2.14
C LEU A 124 -20.64 -2.11 -0.85
N VAL A 125 -20.46 -3.36 -0.43
CA VAL A 125 -20.97 -3.89 0.85
C VAL A 125 -20.33 -3.19 2.05
N ILE A 126 -19.04 -2.81 1.97
CA ILE A 126 -18.37 -2.01 3.00
C ILE A 126 -18.91 -0.57 3.01
N LEU A 127 -19.03 0.05 1.84
CA LEU A 127 -19.45 1.44 1.70
C LEU A 127 -20.93 1.64 2.04
N ARG A 128 -21.80 0.69 1.69
CA ARG A 128 -23.27 0.76 1.87
C ARG A 128 -23.84 2.10 1.37
N PRO A 129 -23.55 2.49 0.11
CA PRO A 129 -24.01 3.76 -0.41
C PRO A 129 -25.55 3.83 -0.34
N GLY A 130 -26.08 4.95 0.16
CA GLY A 130 -27.53 5.15 0.34
C GLY A 130 -28.11 4.58 1.64
N LEU A 131 -27.37 3.74 2.37
CA LEU A 131 -27.78 3.22 3.68
C LEU A 131 -27.03 3.87 4.85
N ARG A 132 -25.93 4.57 4.58
CA ARG A 132 -25.19 5.41 5.54
C ARG A 132 -24.59 6.62 4.85
N GLU A 133 -24.23 7.63 5.64
CA GLU A 133 -23.47 8.77 5.15
C GLU A 133 -22.03 8.37 4.79
N LEU A 134 -21.61 8.77 3.60
CA LEU A 134 -20.23 8.64 3.15
C LEU A 134 -19.54 10.00 3.31
N ASN A 135 -18.55 10.05 4.20
CA ASN A 135 -17.70 11.23 4.36
C ASN A 135 -16.49 11.23 3.39
N SER A 136 -15.76 12.34 3.35
CA SER A 136 -14.59 12.54 2.49
C SER A 136 -13.44 11.54 2.71
N GLY A 137 -13.36 10.90 3.89
CA GLY A 137 -12.37 9.85 4.17
C GLY A 137 -12.56 8.60 3.33
N HIS A 138 -13.81 8.23 3.01
CA HIS A 138 -14.11 7.10 2.12
C HIS A 138 -13.62 7.40 0.69
N LEU A 139 -13.92 8.60 0.17
CA LEU A 139 -13.46 9.02 -1.15
C LEU A 139 -11.93 9.07 -1.22
N ALA A 140 -11.29 9.57 -0.17
CA ALA A 140 -9.84 9.56 -0.06
C ALA A 140 -9.26 8.14 -0.14
N MET A 141 -9.86 7.15 0.55
CA MET A 141 -9.39 5.76 0.47
C MET A 141 -9.56 5.11 -0.90
N LEU A 142 -10.62 5.45 -1.64
CA LEU A 142 -10.76 4.98 -3.03
C LEU A 142 -9.58 5.49 -3.87
N GLY A 143 -9.24 6.78 -3.76
CA GLY A 143 -8.08 7.37 -4.42
C GLY A 143 -6.76 6.76 -3.95
N THR A 144 -6.58 6.57 -2.64
CA THR A 144 -5.40 5.88 -2.06
C THR A 144 -5.17 4.53 -2.71
N SER A 145 -6.21 3.70 -2.83
CA SER A 145 -6.09 2.36 -3.40
C SER A 145 -5.64 2.37 -4.86
N LEU A 146 -6.09 3.35 -5.64
CA LEU A 146 -5.69 3.49 -7.04
C LEU A 146 -4.22 3.90 -7.15
N PHE A 147 -3.81 4.94 -6.43
CA PHE A 147 -2.46 5.48 -6.52
C PHE A 147 -1.40 4.56 -5.91
N PHE A 148 -1.72 3.86 -4.80
CA PHE A 148 -0.81 2.84 -4.26
C PHE A 148 -0.65 1.66 -5.21
N ALA A 149 -1.71 1.18 -5.85
CA ALA A 149 -1.61 0.13 -6.86
C ALA A 149 -0.66 0.51 -8.00
N PHE A 150 -0.77 1.72 -8.55
CA PHE A 150 0.15 2.22 -9.56
C PHE A 150 1.60 2.26 -9.04
N SER A 151 1.79 2.75 -7.82
CA SER A 151 3.11 2.82 -7.18
C SER A 151 3.73 1.43 -6.97
N TYR A 152 2.94 0.44 -6.54
CA TYR A 152 3.39 -0.93 -6.31
C TYR A 152 3.67 -1.68 -7.62
N LEU A 153 2.86 -1.51 -8.66
CA LEU A 153 3.15 -2.02 -10.00
C LEU A 153 4.47 -1.46 -10.54
N THR A 154 4.68 -0.16 -10.39
CA THR A 154 5.92 0.48 -10.80
C THR A 154 7.12 -0.04 -9.98
N ALA A 155 6.95 -0.22 -8.67
CA ALA A 155 7.98 -0.82 -7.82
C ALA A 155 8.34 -2.25 -8.25
N LYS A 156 7.34 -3.08 -8.58
CA LYS A 156 7.55 -4.44 -9.10
C LYS A 156 8.29 -4.45 -10.44
N ARG A 157 7.97 -3.52 -11.34
CA ARG A 157 8.69 -3.39 -12.62
C ARG A 157 10.14 -2.97 -12.40
N LEU A 158 10.37 -2.02 -11.48
CA LEU A 158 11.70 -1.53 -11.13
C LEU A 158 12.54 -2.58 -10.39
N SER A 159 11.93 -3.45 -9.58
CA SER A 159 12.66 -4.49 -8.83
C SER A 159 13.31 -5.55 -9.72
N GLY A 160 12.93 -5.65 -10.99
CA GLY A 160 13.62 -6.47 -11.99
C GLY A 160 14.79 -5.77 -12.69
N ARG A 161 15.07 -4.50 -12.36
CA ARG A 161 16.09 -3.67 -13.04
C ARG A 161 17.05 -2.98 -12.09
N VAL A 162 16.61 -2.71 -10.86
CA VAL A 162 17.32 -1.86 -9.89
C VAL A 162 17.26 -2.55 -8.53
N SER A 163 18.32 -2.39 -7.72
CA SER A 163 18.37 -2.98 -6.39
C SER A 163 17.23 -2.46 -5.50
N PRO A 164 16.66 -3.29 -4.60
CA PRO A 164 15.63 -2.87 -3.65
C PRO A 164 16.04 -1.65 -2.82
N VAL A 165 17.34 -1.52 -2.50
CA VAL A 165 17.89 -0.39 -1.75
C VAL A 165 17.71 0.94 -2.47
N VAL A 166 18.05 1.00 -3.76
CA VAL A 166 17.87 2.22 -4.55
C VAL A 166 16.37 2.52 -4.73
N ILE A 167 15.52 1.49 -4.88
CA ILE A 167 14.08 1.68 -5.06
C ILE A 167 13.39 2.31 -3.85
N VAL A 168 13.75 1.86 -2.64
CA VAL A 168 13.24 2.42 -1.39
C VAL A 168 13.85 3.78 -1.11
N THR A 169 15.14 3.96 -1.39
CA THR A 169 15.80 5.26 -1.23
C THR A 169 15.16 6.35 -2.08
N LEU A 170 14.95 6.09 -3.38
CA LEU A 170 14.31 7.05 -4.28
C LEU A 170 12.83 7.24 -3.95
N LEU A 171 12.15 6.23 -3.39
CA LEU A 171 10.80 6.43 -2.83
C LEU A 171 10.83 7.46 -1.71
N SER A 172 11.69 7.24 -0.71
CA SER A 172 11.75 8.09 0.47
C SER A 172 12.09 9.53 0.10
N LEU A 173 13.07 9.73 -0.79
CA LEU A 173 13.43 11.06 -1.28
C LEU A 173 12.28 11.72 -2.06
N SER A 174 11.75 11.04 -3.08
CA SER A 174 10.72 11.62 -3.95
C SER A 174 9.43 11.97 -3.19
N VAL A 175 9.01 11.12 -2.25
CA VAL A 175 7.81 11.35 -1.46
C VAL A 175 8.03 12.43 -0.40
N THR A 176 9.22 12.50 0.22
CA THR A 176 9.55 13.62 1.13
C THR A 176 9.45 14.95 0.39
N ILE A 177 10.06 15.04 -0.80
CA ILE A 177 10.03 16.25 -1.65
C ILE A 177 8.58 16.55 -2.08
N GLY A 178 7.83 15.54 -2.52
CA GLY A 178 6.45 15.70 -2.99
C GLY A 178 5.48 16.15 -1.90
N LEU A 179 5.67 15.71 -0.65
CA LEU A 179 4.83 16.10 0.49
C LEU A 179 5.20 17.47 1.08
N ALA A 180 6.45 17.93 0.90
CA ALA A 180 6.95 19.17 1.49
C ALA A 180 6.06 20.41 1.27
N PRO A 181 5.61 20.76 0.04
CA PRO A 181 4.78 21.95 -0.16
C PRO A 181 3.44 21.87 0.59
N PHE A 182 2.83 20.68 0.65
CA PHE A 182 1.56 20.47 1.35
C PHE A 182 1.74 20.54 2.86
N ALA A 183 2.82 19.99 3.40
CA ALA A 183 3.13 20.06 4.81
C ALA A 183 3.42 21.50 5.26
N LEU A 184 4.19 22.26 4.48
CA LEU A 184 4.50 23.66 4.75
C LEU A 184 3.23 24.52 4.76
N ALA A 185 2.26 24.24 3.89
CA ALA A 185 1.00 24.97 3.82
C ALA A 185 0.08 24.79 5.03
N VAL A 186 0.26 23.72 5.81
CA VAL A 186 -0.60 23.38 6.96
C VAL A 186 0.20 23.19 8.25
N TRP A 187 1.42 23.72 8.31
CA TRP A 187 2.36 23.39 9.37
C TRP A 187 1.87 23.83 10.75
N ALA A 188 1.81 22.88 11.68
CA ALA A 188 1.49 23.09 13.08
C ALA A 188 2.68 22.70 13.99
N PRO A 189 2.81 23.28 15.19
CA PRO A 189 3.78 22.83 16.18
C PRO A 189 3.62 21.34 16.51
N VAL A 190 4.72 20.62 16.63
CA VAL A 190 4.74 19.18 16.98
C VAL A 190 5.53 18.93 18.26
N THR A 191 5.02 18.05 19.10
CA THR A 191 5.68 17.70 20.37
C THR A 191 6.78 16.66 20.16
N TRP A 192 7.71 16.54 21.12
CA TRP A 192 8.74 15.51 21.09
C TRP A 192 8.17 14.09 21.12
N VAL A 193 7.05 13.87 21.81
CA VAL A 193 6.34 12.57 21.82
C VAL A 193 5.79 12.26 20.43
N GLN A 194 5.23 13.24 19.73
CA GLN A 194 4.76 13.09 18.35
C GLN A 194 5.92 12.79 17.39
N ILE A 195 7.05 13.47 17.53
CA ILE A 195 8.27 13.22 16.74
C ILE A 195 8.79 11.79 16.98
N ALA A 196 8.91 11.37 18.24
CA ALA A 196 9.36 10.02 18.59
C ALA A 196 8.42 8.94 18.05
N THR A 197 7.10 9.17 18.14
CA THR A 197 6.09 8.28 17.57
C THR A 197 6.21 8.20 16.05
N LEU A 198 6.33 9.35 15.36
CA LEU A 198 6.52 9.42 13.91
C LEU A 198 7.84 8.77 13.46
N PHE A 199 8.89 8.86 14.28
CA PHE A 199 10.15 8.17 14.02
C PHE A 199 9.97 6.65 14.10
N GLY A 200 9.30 6.13 15.13
CA GLY A 200 8.96 4.70 15.22
C GLY A 200 8.11 4.23 14.03
N ILE A 201 7.11 5.02 13.64
CA ILE A 201 6.32 4.76 12.43
C ILE A 201 7.22 4.76 11.18
N ALA A 202 8.17 5.69 11.07
CA ALA A 202 9.12 5.76 9.96
C ALA A 202 10.04 4.52 9.91
N THR A 203 10.49 4.01 11.06
CA THR A 203 11.26 2.76 11.17
C THR A 203 10.47 1.58 10.61
N PHE A 204 9.26 1.35 11.11
CA PHE A 204 8.40 0.26 10.63
C PHE A 204 8.07 0.43 9.15
N ALA A 205 7.73 1.63 8.71
CA ALA A 205 7.43 1.89 7.31
C ALA A 205 8.59 1.60 6.37
N THR A 206 9.78 2.05 6.75
CA THR A 206 10.99 1.88 5.95
C THR A 206 11.34 0.39 5.87
N ALA A 207 11.39 -0.30 7.01
CA ALA A 207 11.60 -1.75 7.05
C ALA A 207 10.54 -2.50 6.23
N GLY A 208 9.27 -2.13 6.36
CA GLY A 208 8.15 -2.67 5.60
C GLY A 208 8.33 -2.51 4.09
N HIS A 209 8.73 -1.33 3.61
CA HIS A 209 9.00 -1.09 2.19
C HIS A 209 10.22 -1.86 1.68
N TYR A 210 11.29 -2.00 2.46
CA TYR A 210 12.43 -2.84 2.10
C TYR A 210 12.00 -4.30 1.94
N MET A 211 11.37 -4.88 2.96
CA MET A 211 10.90 -6.27 2.94
C MET A 211 9.89 -6.52 1.81
N MET A 212 9.01 -5.55 1.52
CA MET A 212 8.07 -5.61 0.40
C MET A 212 8.81 -5.63 -0.94
N THR A 213 9.79 -4.73 -1.12
CA THR A 213 10.53 -4.60 -2.38
C THR A 213 11.42 -5.82 -2.64
N TYR A 214 12.05 -6.39 -1.61
CA TYR A 214 12.73 -7.68 -1.71
C TYR A 214 11.77 -8.80 -2.10
N ALA A 215 10.56 -8.83 -1.53
CA ALA A 215 9.55 -9.81 -1.93
C ALA A 215 9.09 -9.63 -3.39
N PHE A 216 8.97 -8.38 -3.87
CA PHE A 216 8.70 -8.10 -5.28
C PHE A 216 9.85 -8.50 -6.20
N ALA A 217 11.10 -8.41 -5.77
CA ALA A 217 12.22 -8.93 -6.54
C ALA A 217 12.19 -10.47 -6.60
N ALA A 218 11.90 -11.13 -5.47
CA ALA A 218 11.98 -12.57 -5.32
C ALA A 218 10.78 -13.35 -5.91
N ALA A 219 9.59 -12.74 -5.96
CA ALA A 219 8.36 -13.43 -6.35
C ALA A 219 7.45 -12.60 -7.27
N PRO A 220 6.62 -13.24 -8.11
CA PRO A 220 5.55 -12.57 -8.84
C PRO A 220 4.63 -11.80 -7.89
N ILE A 221 4.16 -10.62 -8.30
CA ILE A 221 3.32 -9.75 -7.46
C ILE A 221 2.02 -10.44 -7.01
N THR A 222 1.52 -11.37 -7.83
CA THR A 222 0.29 -12.13 -7.57
C THR A 222 0.45 -13.15 -6.45
N VAL A 223 1.67 -13.64 -6.19
CA VAL A 223 1.97 -14.53 -5.06
C VAL A 223 2.05 -13.76 -3.74
N THR A 224 2.39 -12.47 -3.81
CA THR A 224 2.55 -11.66 -2.60
C THR A 224 1.25 -11.03 -2.12
N GLN A 225 0.23 -10.88 -2.98
CA GLN A 225 -1.06 -10.28 -2.61
C GLN A 225 -1.83 -11.04 -1.53
N PRO A 226 -1.96 -12.37 -1.53
CA PRO A 226 -2.73 -13.07 -0.48
C PRO A 226 -2.24 -12.79 0.94
N VAL A 227 -0.93 -12.59 1.11
CA VAL A 227 -0.35 -12.31 2.42
C VAL A 227 -0.80 -10.96 2.96
N THR A 228 -1.10 -10.00 2.09
CA THR A 228 -1.63 -8.72 2.54
C THR A 228 -3.01 -8.90 3.14
N ALA A 229 -3.79 -9.94 2.78
CA ALA A 229 -5.13 -10.22 3.34
C ALA A 229 -5.18 -10.37 4.85
N LEU A 230 -4.06 -10.79 5.46
CA LEU A 230 -3.94 -10.87 6.91
C LEU A 230 -4.01 -9.49 7.57
N GLN A 231 -3.69 -8.40 6.86
CA GLN A 231 -3.80 -7.05 7.41
C GLN A 231 -5.23 -6.70 7.82
N LEU A 232 -6.28 -7.19 7.14
CA LEU A 232 -7.67 -6.93 7.52
C LEU A 232 -7.95 -7.46 8.92
N VAL A 233 -7.54 -8.71 9.15
CA VAL A 233 -7.70 -9.40 10.43
C VAL A 233 -6.99 -8.62 11.52
N TRP A 234 -5.73 -8.23 11.29
CA TRP A 234 -4.97 -7.44 12.24
C TRP A 234 -5.57 -6.05 12.47
N SER A 235 -6.09 -5.40 11.42
CA SER A 235 -6.69 -4.07 11.51
C SER A 235 -8.01 -4.06 12.27
N VAL A 236 -8.87 -5.05 12.06
CA VAL A 236 -10.11 -5.22 12.85
C VAL A 236 -9.75 -5.52 14.30
N ALA A 237 -8.82 -6.44 14.55
CA ALA A 237 -8.39 -6.77 15.91
C ALA A 237 -7.77 -5.56 16.63
N LEU A 238 -6.91 -4.80 15.96
CA LEU A 238 -6.31 -3.58 16.52
C LEU A 238 -7.34 -2.48 16.76
N GLY A 239 -8.24 -2.25 15.80
CA GLY A 239 -9.32 -1.27 15.91
C GLY A 239 -10.17 -1.54 17.14
N ALA A 240 -10.61 -2.79 17.31
CA ALA A 240 -11.42 -3.20 18.46
C ALA A 240 -10.65 -3.15 19.79
N ALA A 241 -9.45 -3.76 19.84
CA ALA A 241 -8.72 -3.94 21.10
C ALA A 241 -8.06 -2.66 21.64
N PHE A 242 -7.55 -1.78 20.76
CA PHE A 242 -6.75 -0.62 21.15
C PHE A 242 -7.43 0.72 20.89
N PHE A 243 -8.40 0.78 19.97
CA PHE A 243 -9.07 2.04 19.58
C PHE A 243 -10.56 2.06 19.88
N GLY A 244 -11.11 1.00 20.49
CA GLY A 244 -12.53 0.91 20.83
C GLY A 244 -13.46 0.96 19.62
N GLU A 245 -12.96 0.62 18.42
CA GLU A 245 -13.77 0.63 17.20
C GLU A 245 -14.74 -0.56 17.18
N PRO A 246 -16.01 -0.35 16.77
CA PRO A 246 -16.97 -1.44 16.69
C PRO A 246 -16.55 -2.44 15.61
N VAL A 247 -16.78 -3.72 15.91
CA VAL A 247 -16.62 -4.80 14.93
C VAL A 247 -17.83 -4.78 13.99
N ASP A 248 -17.73 -4.05 12.89
CA ASP A 248 -18.81 -3.91 11.91
C ASP A 248 -18.92 -5.16 11.02
N LEU A 249 -20.05 -5.86 11.11
CA LEU A 249 -20.35 -7.06 10.34
C LEU A 249 -20.27 -6.81 8.82
N TRP A 250 -20.67 -5.64 8.33
CA TRP A 250 -20.62 -5.31 6.92
C TRP A 250 -19.19 -5.18 6.41
N VAL A 251 -18.30 -4.66 7.26
CA VAL A 251 -16.86 -4.60 6.97
C VAL A 251 -16.25 -6.00 6.94
N ILE A 252 -16.67 -6.88 7.85
CA ILE A 252 -16.24 -8.29 7.85
C ILE A 252 -16.72 -9.00 6.57
N VAL A 253 -18.01 -8.90 6.23
CA VAL A 253 -18.60 -9.59 5.07
C VAL A 253 -17.96 -9.07 3.78
N GLY A 254 -17.99 -7.75 3.56
CA GLY A 254 -17.41 -7.17 2.36
C GLY A 254 -15.90 -7.39 2.28
N GLY A 255 -15.17 -7.24 3.39
CA GLY A 255 -13.74 -7.54 3.46
C GLY A 255 -13.42 -9.00 3.16
N THR A 256 -14.24 -9.95 3.62
CA THR A 256 -14.11 -11.38 3.30
C THR A 256 -14.32 -11.64 1.81
N MET A 257 -15.30 -10.97 1.18
CA MET A 257 -15.51 -11.06 -0.28
C MET A 257 -14.27 -10.58 -1.04
N VAL A 258 -13.70 -9.42 -0.67
CA VAL A 258 -12.51 -8.87 -1.33
C VAL A 258 -11.31 -9.79 -1.13
N VAL A 259 -11.03 -10.20 0.11
CA VAL A 259 -9.92 -11.10 0.44
C VAL A 259 -10.03 -12.43 -0.31
N SER A 260 -11.22 -13.04 -0.33
CA SER A 260 -11.44 -14.32 -1.02
C SER A 260 -11.21 -14.21 -2.53
N ALA A 261 -11.65 -13.12 -3.14
CA ALA A 261 -11.39 -12.85 -4.55
C ALA A 261 -9.89 -12.72 -4.85
N VAL A 262 -9.14 -12.02 -3.99
CA VAL A 262 -7.68 -11.85 -4.13
C VAL A 262 -6.95 -13.18 -3.97
N ILE A 263 -7.30 -13.97 -2.96
CA ILE A 263 -6.73 -15.31 -2.74
C ILE A 263 -7.05 -16.22 -3.93
N PHE A 264 -8.28 -16.21 -4.42
CA PHE A 264 -8.70 -17.01 -5.58
C PHE A 264 -7.87 -16.69 -6.83
N ILE A 265 -7.67 -15.40 -7.13
CA ILE A 265 -6.84 -14.97 -8.28
C ILE A 265 -5.42 -15.53 -8.14
N ALA A 266 -4.82 -15.39 -6.96
CA ALA A 266 -3.45 -15.82 -6.71
C ALA A 266 -3.27 -17.34 -6.80
N LEU A 267 -4.14 -18.11 -6.14
CA LEU A 267 -4.11 -19.57 -6.18
C LEU A 267 -4.26 -20.10 -7.60
N ARG A 268 -5.17 -19.50 -8.38
CA ARG A 268 -5.40 -19.94 -9.76
C ARG A 268 -4.21 -19.66 -10.66
N GLU A 269 -3.56 -18.52 -10.49
CA GLU A 269 -2.38 -18.18 -11.26
C GLU A 269 -1.20 -19.11 -10.96
N GLN A 270 -1.06 -19.52 -9.69
CA GLN A 270 -0.09 -20.54 -9.30
C GLN A 270 -0.39 -21.90 -9.96
N GLN A 271 -1.65 -22.33 -9.99
CA GLN A 271 -2.05 -23.57 -10.67
C GLN A 271 -1.74 -23.54 -12.16
N LEU A 272 -2.04 -22.42 -12.84
CA LEU A 272 -1.74 -22.27 -14.27
C LEU A 272 -0.23 -22.29 -14.56
N ARG A 273 0.58 -21.67 -13.70
CA ARG A 273 2.05 -21.73 -13.80
C ARG A 273 2.59 -23.14 -13.57
N ARG A 274 2.03 -23.89 -12.62
CA ARG A 274 2.40 -25.29 -12.37
C ARG A 274 2.07 -26.17 -13.57
N ALA A 275 0.87 -26.04 -14.15
CA ALA A 275 0.47 -26.78 -15.34
C ALA A 275 1.39 -26.49 -16.54
N ALA A 276 1.77 -25.22 -16.74
CA ALA A 276 2.70 -24.85 -17.80
C ALA A 276 4.12 -25.43 -17.63
N LYS A 277 4.61 -25.58 -16.39
CA LYS A 277 5.91 -26.21 -16.09
C LYS A 277 5.85 -27.74 -16.14
N GLY A 278 4.70 -28.34 -15.84
CA GLY A 278 4.51 -29.80 -15.90
C GLY A 278 4.40 -30.34 -17.33
N GLY A 279 3.90 -29.53 -18.28
CA GLY A 279 3.80 -29.92 -19.69
C GLY A 279 5.11 -29.88 -20.49
N THR A 280 6.18 -29.28 -19.93
CA THR A 280 7.51 -29.21 -20.59
C THR A 280 8.42 -30.41 -20.29
N LEU A 281 7.97 -31.38 -19.47
CA LEU A 281 8.73 -32.61 -19.18
C LEU A 281 8.24 -33.83 -19.97
N SER A 282 7.29 -33.65 -20.90
CA SER A 282 6.72 -34.74 -21.71
C SER A 282 6.76 -34.48 -23.22
N ALA A 283 7.71 -33.68 -23.71
CA ALA A 283 7.97 -33.46 -25.13
C ALA A 283 9.47 -33.66 -25.39
#